data_AF-A0A1Q5CVE9-F1
#
_entry.id   AF-A0A1Q5CVE9-F1
#
_cell.length_a   1.000
_cell.length_b   1.000
_cell.length_c   1.000
_cell.angle_alpha   90.00
_cell.angle_beta   90.00
_cell.angle_gamma   90.00
#
_symmetry.space_group_name_H-M   'P 1'
#
loop_
_entity.id
_entity.type
_entity.pdbx_description
1 polymer ?
#
loop_
_entity_poly.entity_id
_entity_poly.type
_entity_poly.pdbx_seq_one_letter_code
_entity_poly.pdbx_strand_id
1 'polypeptide(L)'
;MRGPVAPPQVPLSVSRAESFRDLVQDSVERLERRWPQLTDVDFLVLDVPGSLEDTVPLGRALSAVKGQPAQIVIYRRPVEIRTKSRDERALLVHEVVVEQVAELLGLSPESVDPRYGQD
;
A
#
# COMPACT_ATOMS: atom_id res chain seq x y z
N MET A 1 41.51 -21.00 15.76
CA MET A 1 40.28 -21.75 16.08
C MET A 1 39.07 -20.93 15.66
N ARG A 2 38.08 -21.55 15.01
CA ARG A 2 36.87 -20.92 14.48
C ARG A 2 35.77 -20.85 15.56
N GLY A 3 34.97 -19.77 15.55
CA GLY A 3 33.65 -19.68 16.20
C GLY A 3 32.89 -18.48 15.61
N PRO A 4 31.63 -18.63 15.16
CA PRO A 4 31.04 -17.73 14.16
C PRO A 4 30.56 -16.41 14.78
N VAL A 5 30.94 -15.29 14.18
CA VAL A 5 30.19 -14.04 14.33
C VAL A 5 28.94 -14.22 13.48
N ALA A 6 27.83 -14.61 14.12
CA ALA A 6 26.52 -14.60 13.48
C ALA A 6 26.26 -13.16 12.97
N PRO A 7 25.87 -12.97 11.71
CA PRO A 7 25.49 -11.63 11.26
C PRO A 7 24.28 -11.16 12.09
N PRO A 8 24.16 -9.85 12.39
CA PRO A 8 23.01 -9.33 13.09
C PRO A 8 21.78 -9.70 12.28
N GLN A 9 20.90 -10.46 12.89
CA GLN A 9 19.62 -10.81 12.29
C GLN A 9 18.87 -9.49 12.21
N VAL A 10 18.83 -8.89 11.01
CA VAL A 10 17.94 -7.75 10.76
C VAL A 10 16.57 -8.21 11.24
N PRO A 11 15.90 -7.47 12.16
CA PRO A 11 14.61 -7.90 12.65
C PRO A 11 13.72 -8.17 11.44
N LEU A 12 13.26 -9.41 11.28
CA LEU A 12 12.41 -9.80 10.14
C LEU A 12 11.16 -8.91 10.03
N SER A 13 10.79 -8.22 11.11
CA SER A 13 9.73 -7.21 11.15
C SER A 13 10.08 -5.93 10.36
N VAL A 14 11.33 -5.48 10.40
CA VAL A 14 11.83 -4.33 9.61
C VAL A 14 11.85 -4.74 8.13
N SER A 15 12.42 -5.90 7.80
CA SER A 15 12.46 -6.36 6.41
C SER A 15 11.08 -6.66 5.82
N ARG A 16 10.13 -7.18 6.62
CA ARG A 16 8.72 -7.35 6.17
C ARG A 16 8.00 -6.02 5.97
N ALA A 17 8.26 -5.01 6.81
CA ALA A 17 7.69 -3.68 6.64
C ALA A 17 8.25 -2.99 5.40
N GLU A 18 9.56 -3.14 5.16
CA GLU A 18 10.23 -2.69 3.93
C GLU A 18 9.67 -3.39 2.70
N SER A 19 9.56 -4.73 2.72
CA SER A 19 8.98 -5.48 1.58
C SER A 19 7.53 -5.10 1.26
N PHE A 20 6.72 -4.70 2.25
CA PHE A 20 5.37 -4.23 2.00
C PHE A 20 5.35 -2.84 1.39
N ARG A 21 6.22 -1.94 1.88
CA ARG A 21 6.39 -0.61 1.32
C ARG A 21 6.83 -0.69 -0.14
N ASP A 22 7.73 -1.62 -0.48
CA ASP A 22 8.15 -1.85 -1.87
C ASP A 22 6.96 -2.22 -2.77
N LEU A 23 6.03 -3.08 -2.30
CA LEU A 23 4.82 -3.42 -3.07
C LEU A 23 3.93 -2.20 -3.33
N VAL A 24 3.79 -1.31 -2.33
CA VAL A 24 3.03 -0.07 -2.47
C VAL A 24 3.73 0.86 -3.46
N GLN A 25 5.03 1.05 -3.32
CA GLN A 25 5.85 1.88 -4.20
C GLN A 25 5.79 1.39 -5.66
N ASP A 26 5.99 0.09 -5.90
CA ASP A 26 5.89 -0.53 -7.21
C ASP A 26 4.52 -0.29 -7.87
N SER A 27 3.45 -0.29 -7.06
CA SER A 27 2.09 0.01 -7.54
C SER A 27 1.94 1.48 -7.92
N VAL A 28 2.39 2.39 -7.05
CA VAL A 28 2.31 3.84 -7.26
C VAL A 28 3.10 4.25 -8.51
N GLU A 29 4.34 3.78 -8.67
CA GLU A 29 5.17 4.10 -9.83
C GLU A 29 4.58 3.63 -11.16
N ARG A 30 3.79 2.55 -11.16
CA ARG A 30 3.04 2.11 -12.34
C ARG A 30 1.91 3.08 -12.65
N LEU A 31 1.15 3.51 -11.64
CA LEU A 31 0.02 4.42 -11.81
C LEU A 31 0.46 5.85 -12.16
N GLU A 32 1.55 6.35 -11.57
CA GLU A 32 2.13 7.68 -11.84
C GLU A 32 2.42 7.91 -13.32
N ARG A 33 2.79 6.87 -14.08
CA ARG A 33 3.01 6.96 -15.53
C ARG A 33 1.75 7.39 -16.30
N ARG A 34 0.57 7.05 -15.79
CA ARG A 34 -0.73 7.40 -16.36
C ARG A 34 -1.39 8.58 -15.64
N TRP A 35 -1.08 8.76 -14.37
CA TRP A 35 -1.64 9.76 -13.48
C TRP A 35 -0.51 10.58 -12.82
N PRO A 36 0.18 11.47 -13.56
CA PRO A 36 1.32 12.21 -13.02
C PRO A 36 1.01 13.06 -11.77
N GLN A 37 -0.25 13.45 -11.58
CA GLN A 37 -0.70 14.19 -10.39
C GLN A 37 -0.55 13.40 -9.08
N LEU A 38 -0.34 12.08 -9.13
CA LEU A 38 -0.08 11.27 -7.94
C LEU A 38 1.24 11.66 -7.25
N THR A 39 2.14 12.34 -7.95
CA THR A 39 3.37 12.92 -7.37
C THR A 39 3.08 13.91 -6.22
N ASP A 40 1.88 14.51 -6.21
CA ASP A 40 1.44 15.46 -5.17
C ASP A 40 0.66 14.78 -4.02
N VAL A 41 0.61 13.45 -3.99
CA VAL A 41 -0.12 12.64 -3.00
C VAL A 41 0.85 11.89 -2.10
N ASP A 42 0.70 12.01 -0.78
CA ASP A 42 1.50 11.23 0.17
C ASP A 42 0.96 9.80 0.28
N PHE A 43 1.77 8.81 -0.08
CA PHE A 43 1.46 7.40 0.16
C PHE A 43 2.08 6.93 1.47
N LEU A 44 1.22 6.52 2.41
CA LEU A 44 1.61 6.13 3.75
C LEU A 44 1.26 4.66 4.01
N VAL A 45 2.16 3.96 4.71
CA VAL A 45 1.90 2.60 5.19
C VAL A 45 1.78 2.62 6.70
N LEU A 46 0.63 2.20 7.21
CA LEU A 46 0.38 2.00 8.64
C LEU A 46 0.09 0.54 8.93
N ASP A 47 0.26 0.10 10.17
CA ASP A 47 0.04 -1.31 10.51
C ASP A 47 -1.44 -1.66 10.60
N VAL A 48 -2.22 -0.86 11.32
CA VAL A 48 -3.66 -1.07 11.56
C VAL A 48 -4.37 0.28 11.61
N PRO A 49 -5.68 0.33 11.28
CA PRO A 49 -6.49 1.52 11.49
C PRO A 49 -6.64 1.85 12.98
N GLY A 50 -6.78 3.13 13.31
CA GLY A 50 -6.91 3.60 14.70
C GLY A 50 -8.29 3.35 15.32
N SER A 51 -9.32 3.11 14.51
CA SER A 51 -10.69 2.82 14.95
C SER A 51 -11.14 1.44 14.49
N LEU A 52 -11.88 0.74 15.36
CA LEU A 52 -12.56 -0.50 15.02
C LEU A 52 -13.91 -0.14 14.38
N GLU A 53 -13.93 -0.03 13.06
CA GLU A 53 -15.16 -0.01 12.25
C GLU A 53 -15.71 -1.44 12.08
N ASP A 54 -16.97 -1.58 11.70
CA ASP A 54 -17.61 -2.90 11.47
C ASP A 54 -16.85 -3.76 10.44
N THR A 55 -16.20 -3.09 9.48
CA THR A 55 -15.27 -3.71 8.53
C THR A 55 -13.90 -3.05 8.66
N VAL A 56 -12.85 -3.86 8.83
CA VAL A 56 -11.47 -3.36 8.90
C VAL A 56 -11.01 -2.92 7.51
N PRO A 57 -10.77 -1.61 7.27
CA PRO A 57 -10.34 -1.11 5.98
C PRO A 57 -8.94 -1.60 5.60
N LEU A 58 -8.71 -1.75 4.29
CA LEU A 58 -7.38 -2.06 3.74
C LEU A 58 -6.61 -0.79 3.36
N GLY A 59 -7.31 0.28 3.02
CA GLY A 59 -6.74 1.60 2.78
C GLY A 59 -7.71 2.71 3.13
N ARG A 60 -7.23 3.96 3.03
CA ARG A 60 -8.05 5.17 3.19
C ARG A 60 -7.48 6.31 2.37
N ALA A 61 -8.32 6.97 1.58
CA ALA A 61 -8.02 8.24 0.93
C ALA A 61 -8.39 9.42 1.84
N LEU A 62 -7.50 10.41 1.90
CA LEU A 62 -7.68 11.67 2.64
C LEU A 62 -7.47 12.82 1.66
N SER A 63 -8.49 13.64 1.48
CA SER A 63 -8.39 14.83 0.64
C SER A 63 -7.37 15.83 1.21
N ALA A 64 -6.73 16.59 0.33
CA ALA A 64 -5.84 17.67 0.73
C ALA A 64 -6.57 18.69 1.61
N VAL A 65 -5.88 19.17 2.65
CA VAL A 65 -6.36 20.25 3.53
C VAL A 65 -5.31 21.35 3.59
N LYS A 66 -5.65 22.51 4.15
CA LYS A 66 -4.74 23.67 4.15
C LYS A 66 -3.38 23.32 4.80
N GLY A 67 -2.33 23.29 3.98
CA GLY A 67 -0.96 23.01 4.42
C GLY A 67 -0.60 21.52 4.49
N GLN A 68 -1.45 20.61 4.01
CA GLN A 68 -1.17 19.17 3.93
C GLN A 68 -1.64 18.63 2.58
N PRO A 69 -0.79 17.89 1.83
CA PRO A 69 -1.20 17.25 0.59
C PRO A 69 -2.29 16.20 0.84
N ALA A 70 -2.92 15.75 -0.24
CA ALA A 70 -3.78 14.57 -0.16
C ALA A 70 -2.95 13.37 0.28
N GLN A 71 -3.55 12.43 0.99
CA GLN A 71 -2.85 11.25 1.49
C GLN A 71 -3.63 9.99 1.17
N ILE A 72 -2.92 8.92 0.81
CA ILE A 72 -3.45 7.58 0.69
C ILE A 72 -2.73 6.70 1.70
N VAL A 73 -3.49 6.14 2.62
CA VAL A 73 -2.99 5.24 3.67
C VAL A 73 -3.30 3.81 3.28
N ILE A 74 -2.31 2.92 3.35
CA ILE A 74 -2.47 1.47 3.17
C ILE A 74 -2.17 0.77 4.50
N TYR A 75 -3.08 -0.09 4.95
CA TYR A 75 -2.97 -0.82 6.21
C TYR A 75 -2.35 -2.20 6.00
N ARG A 76 -1.11 -2.37 6.47
CA ARG A 76 -0.31 -3.59 6.26
C ARG A 76 -0.94 -4.84 6.87
N ARG A 77 -1.30 -4.82 8.15
CA ARG A 77 -1.76 -6.03 8.87
C ARG A 77 -3.06 -6.59 8.30
N PRO A 78 -4.09 -5.77 8.00
CA PRO A 78 -5.29 -6.24 7.32
C PRO A 78 -5.03 -6.94 5.97
N VAL A 79 -4.06 -6.45 5.18
CA VAL A 79 -3.66 -7.04 3.89
C VAL A 79 -2.88 -8.35 4.10
N GLU A 80 -1.93 -8.37 5.03
CA GLU A 80 -1.15 -9.58 5.36
C GLU A 80 -2.04 -10.73 5.85
N ILE A 81 -3.09 -10.43 6.61
CA ILE A 81 -4.02 -11.44 7.15
C ILE A 81 -4.87 -12.08 6.04
N ARG A 82 -5.18 -11.33 4.98
CA ARG A 82 -6.02 -11.79 3.86
C ARG A 82 -5.26 -12.54 2.78
N THR A 83 -3.92 -12.51 2.82
CA THR A 83 -3.06 -13.05 1.76
C THR A 83 -2.17 -14.15 2.30
N LYS A 84 -1.99 -15.23 1.52
CA LYS A 84 -1.21 -16.41 1.92
C LYS A 84 0.16 -16.44 1.25
N SER A 85 0.30 -15.76 0.13
CA SER A 85 1.56 -15.69 -0.63
C SER A 85 2.01 -14.25 -0.87
N ARG A 86 3.26 -14.10 -1.31
CA ARG A 86 3.80 -12.79 -1.69
C ARG A 86 3.10 -12.24 -2.94
N ASP A 87 2.72 -13.10 -3.87
CA ASP A 87 2.08 -12.69 -5.12
C ASP A 87 0.63 -12.26 -4.89
N GLU A 88 -0.14 -13.02 -4.10
CA GLU A 88 -1.48 -12.60 -3.64
C GLU A 88 -1.42 -11.26 -2.90
N ARG A 89 -0.35 -11.02 -2.13
CA ARG A 89 -0.14 -9.75 -1.44
C ARG A 89 0.17 -8.62 -2.40
N ALA A 90 1.00 -8.86 -3.41
CA ALA A 90 1.31 -7.86 -4.43
C ALA A 90 0.05 -7.45 -5.20
N LEU A 91 -0.79 -8.42 -5.56
CA LEU A 91 -2.09 -8.18 -6.20
C LEU A 91 -3.02 -7.36 -5.30
N LEU A 92 -3.26 -7.81 -4.06
CA LEU A 92 -4.16 -7.10 -3.14
C LEU A 92 -3.65 -5.69 -2.80
N VAL A 93 -2.33 -5.50 -2.63
CA VAL A 93 -1.76 -4.15 -2.45
C VAL A 93 -2.05 -3.27 -3.65
N HIS A 94 -1.87 -3.80 -4.87
CA HIS A 94 -2.13 -3.05 -6.08
C HIS A 94 -3.62 -2.69 -6.22
N GLU A 95 -4.53 -3.64 -6.00
CA GLU A 95 -5.97 -3.40 -5.99
C GLU A 95 -6.37 -2.28 -5.02
N VAL A 96 -5.91 -2.37 -3.76
CA VAL A 96 -6.22 -1.36 -2.75
C VAL A 96 -5.67 0.00 -3.16
N VAL A 97 -4.44 0.08 -3.69
CA VAL A 97 -3.87 1.34 -4.18
C VAL A 97 -4.73 1.93 -5.32
N VAL A 98 -5.17 1.10 -6.27
CA VAL A 98 -6.07 1.53 -7.37
C VAL A 98 -7.40 2.05 -6.82
N GLU A 99 -8.03 1.33 -5.89
CA GLU A 99 -9.28 1.74 -5.25
C GLU A 99 -9.14 3.09 -4.55
N GLN A 100 -8.08 3.27 -3.75
CA GLN A 100 -7.89 4.50 -2.99
C GLN A 100 -7.53 5.69 -3.89
N VAL A 101 -6.79 5.47 -4.98
CA VAL A 101 -6.55 6.49 -6.00
C VAL A 101 -7.85 6.86 -6.70
N ALA A 102 -8.67 5.87 -7.07
CA ALA A 102 -9.96 6.10 -7.72
C ALA A 102 -10.89 6.91 -6.82
N GLU A 103 -10.98 6.55 -5.53
CA GLU A 103 -11.73 7.30 -4.52
C GLU A 103 -11.24 8.75 -4.42
N LEU A 104 -9.92 8.96 -4.29
CA LEU A 104 -9.33 10.29 -4.19
C LEU A 104 -9.62 11.17 -5.42
N LEU A 105 -9.59 10.57 -6.61
CA LEU A 105 -9.82 11.26 -7.89
C LEU A 105 -11.31 11.34 -8.28
N GLY A 106 -12.22 10.68 -7.55
CA GLY A 106 -13.64 10.61 -7.90
C GLY A 106 -13.90 9.80 -9.17
N LEU A 107 -13.13 8.75 -9.41
CA LEU A 107 -13.19 7.88 -10.60
C LEU A 107 -13.60 6.44 -10.23
N SER A 108 -13.85 5.62 -11.25
CA SER A 108 -13.93 4.17 -11.05
C SER A 108 -12.53 3.55 -11.03
N PRO A 109 -12.32 2.43 -10.31
CA PRO A 109 -11.05 1.70 -10.30
C PRO A 109 -10.56 1.32 -11.71
N GLU A 110 -11.44 0.89 -12.60
CA GLU A 110 -11.11 0.50 -13.99
C GLU A 110 -10.67 1.70 -14.84
N SER A 111 -11.10 2.91 -14.47
CA SER A 111 -10.62 4.14 -15.10
C SER A 111 -9.18 4.44 -14.72
N VAL A 112 -8.81 4.13 -13.47
CA VAL A 112 -7.46 4.31 -12.93
C VAL A 112 -6.51 3.24 -13.47
N ASP A 113 -6.91 1.97 -13.40
CA ASP A 113 -6.22 0.83 -14.00
C ASP A 113 -7.19 -0.06 -14.81
N PRO A 114 -7.09 -0.11 -16.15
CA PRO A 114 -7.93 -0.96 -16.98
C PRO A 114 -7.83 -2.47 -16.71
N ARG A 115 -6.80 -2.92 -15.97
CA ARG A 115 -6.61 -4.32 -15.57
C ARG A 115 -7.21 -4.64 -14.21
N TYR A 116 -7.80 -3.65 -13.53
CA TYR A 116 -8.44 -3.85 -12.24
C TYR A 116 -9.49 -4.97 -12.29
N GLY A 117 -9.42 -5.92 -11.35
CA GLY A 117 -10.34 -7.06 -11.24
C GLY A 117 -10.26 -8.10 -12.37
N GLN A 118 -9.18 -8.12 -13.16
CA GLN A 118 -9.00 -9.05 -14.28
C GLN A 118 -8.19 -10.33 -13.94
N ASP A 119 -8.11 -10.71 -12.67
CA ASP A 119 -7.35 -11.89 -12.19
C ASP A 119 -8.22 -13.15 -11.97
#